data_AF-K2EGK5-F1
#
_entry.id   AF-K2EGK5-F1
#
_cell.length_a   1.000
_cell.length_b   1.000
_cell.length_c   1.000
_cell.angle_alpha   90.00
_cell.angle_beta   90.00
_cell.angle_gamma   90.00
#
_symmetry.space_group_name_H-M   'P 1'
#
loop_
_entity.id
_entity.type
_entity.pdbx_description
1 polymer ?
#
loop_
_entity_poly.entity_id
_entity_poly.type
_entity_poly.pdbx_seq_one_letter_code
_entity_poly.pdbx_strand_id
1 'polypeptide(L)'
;MESTLNPTPIPVRKFNDSSASTKKNIMLGVISVVVVLAGIGAGYLFSGVGKNSGGLGSNSENTIIVSKNEAGISDESKFSTTTEGVLEEGGIGGEGTYHLVRGNGPSQYAYLTSSVVDLGVFVGKKVQIWGETVSGKKAGWLIDVSKIKVMEGE
;
A
#
# COMPACT_ATOMS: atom_id res chain seq x y z
N MET A 1 81.12 -11.82 68.41
CA MET A 1 80.08 -11.06 67.68
C MET A 1 80.29 -11.35 66.21
N GLU A 2 79.72 -12.43 65.68
CA GLU A 2 79.82 -12.73 64.25
C GLU A 2 78.45 -13.19 63.76
N SER A 3 78.01 -12.50 62.71
CA SER A 3 76.61 -12.31 62.33
C SER A 3 76.08 -13.50 61.53
N THR A 4 74.93 -14.00 61.93
CA THR A 4 74.18 -15.04 61.23
C THR A 4 73.53 -14.47 59.97
N LEU A 5 74.07 -14.82 58.80
CA LEU A 5 73.48 -14.46 57.50
C LEU A 5 72.24 -15.34 57.23
N ASN A 6 71.07 -14.69 57.21
CA ASN A 6 69.79 -15.31 56.93
C ASN A 6 69.59 -15.38 55.39
N PRO A 7 69.35 -16.55 54.77
CA PRO A 7 69.14 -16.63 53.33
C PRO A 7 67.77 -16.06 52.97
N THR A 8 67.73 -15.09 52.06
CA THR A 8 66.47 -14.53 51.56
C THR A 8 65.76 -15.54 50.65
N PRO A 9 64.43 -15.66 50.75
CA PRO A 9 63.68 -16.58 49.90
C PRO A 9 63.66 -16.08 48.45
N ILE A 10 63.99 -16.97 47.52
CA ILE A 10 63.96 -16.72 46.08
C ILE A 10 62.47 -16.68 45.64
N PRO A 11 62.01 -15.66 44.90
CA PRO A 11 60.63 -15.59 44.46
C PRO A 11 60.37 -16.60 43.33
N VAL A 12 59.66 -17.69 43.64
CA VAL A 12 59.13 -18.62 42.64
C VAL A 12 57.94 -17.97 41.93
N ARG A 13 58.09 -17.65 40.64
CA ARG A 13 56.98 -17.17 39.80
C ARG A 13 55.96 -18.29 39.60
N LYS A 14 54.74 -18.13 40.15
CA LYS A 14 53.58 -18.93 39.75
C LYS A 14 53.15 -18.49 38.36
N PHE A 15 53.21 -19.41 37.39
CA PHE A 15 52.54 -19.24 36.11
C PHE A 15 51.04 -19.27 36.36
N ASN A 16 50.38 -18.13 36.09
CA ASN A 16 48.94 -18.01 36.17
C ASN A 16 48.35 -18.76 34.96
N ASP A 17 47.73 -19.92 35.21
CA ASP A 17 47.02 -20.67 34.18
C ASP A 17 45.97 -19.77 33.53
N SER A 18 46.12 -19.59 32.22
CA SER A 18 45.28 -18.73 31.40
C SER A 18 43.90 -19.36 31.18
N SER A 19 43.08 -19.40 32.22
CA SER A 19 41.68 -19.82 32.22
C SER A 19 40.73 -18.76 31.62
N ALA A 20 41.27 -17.59 31.22
CA ALA A 20 40.49 -16.50 30.66
C ALA A 20 40.11 -16.70 29.17
N SER A 21 40.91 -17.44 28.40
CA SER A 21 40.70 -17.64 26.96
C SER A 21 39.60 -18.66 26.66
N THR A 22 39.53 -19.75 27.43
CA THR A 22 38.52 -20.81 27.25
C THR A 22 37.12 -20.31 27.55
N LYS A 23 36.94 -19.49 28.60
CA LYS A 23 35.63 -18.90 28.94
C LYS A 23 35.13 -17.93 27.87
N LYS A 24 36.03 -17.15 27.26
CA LYS A 24 35.70 -16.21 26.17
C LYS A 24 35.31 -16.95 24.89
N ASN A 25 35.98 -18.05 24.57
CA ASN A 25 35.67 -18.88 23.40
C ASN A 25 34.35 -19.65 23.58
N ILE A 26 34.07 -20.15 24.79
CA ILE A 26 32.77 -20.75 25.12
C ILE A 26 31.65 -19.71 25.06
N MET A 27 31.87 -18.51 25.60
CA MET A 27 30.90 -17.41 25.54
C MET A 27 30.62 -16.99 24.08
N LEU A 28 31.64 -16.94 23.23
CA LEU A 28 31.49 -16.61 21.81
C LEU A 28 30.70 -17.70 21.05
N GLY A 29 30.92 -18.98 21.38
CA GLY A 29 30.15 -20.09 20.83
C GLY A 29 28.68 -20.10 21.26
N VAL A 30 28.38 -19.74 22.50
CA VAL A 30 26.99 -19.63 22.98
C VAL A 30 26.26 -18.49 22.28
N ILE A 31 26.91 -17.34 22.10
CA ILE A 31 26.33 -16.19 21.40
C ILE A 31 26.05 -16.52 19.93
N SER A 32 26.95 -17.23 19.24
CA SER A 32 26.72 -17.59 17.83
C SER A 32 25.51 -18.51 17.65
N VAL A 33 25.32 -19.49 18.54
CA VAL A 33 24.16 -20.38 18.52
C VAL A 33 22.86 -19.60 18.75
N VAL A 34 22.85 -18.66 19.69
CA VAL A 34 21.67 -17.81 19.96
C VAL A 34 21.33 -16.95 18.74
N VAL A 35 22.32 -16.37 18.06
CA VAL A 35 22.09 -15.56 16.84
C VAL A 35 21.52 -16.41 15.70
N VAL A 36 22.00 -17.64 15.51
CA VAL A 36 21.48 -18.55 14.49
C VAL A 36 20.03 -18.95 14.79
N LEU A 37 19.71 -19.27 16.04
CA LEU A 37 18.33 -19.60 16.46
C LEU A 37 17.39 -18.40 16.33
N ALA A 38 17.85 -17.19 16.70
CA ALA A 38 17.09 -15.96 16.52
C ALA A 38 16.86 -15.63 15.04
N GLY A 39 17.86 -15.86 14.19
CA GLY A 39 17.76 -15.67 12.74
C GLY A 39 16.76 -16.64 12.08
N ILE A 40 16.73 -17.90 12.51
CA ILE A 40 15.75 -18.88 12.03
C ILE A 40 14.34 -18.50 12.52
N GLY A 41 14.19 -18.10 13.78
CA GLY A 41 12.91 -17.64 14.33
C GLY A 41 12.36 -16.40 13.62
N ALA A 42 13.20 -15.39 13.41
CA ALA A 42 12.86 -14.20 12.63
C ALA A 42 12.54 -14.57 11.18
N GLY A 43 13.37 -15.40 10.54
CA GLY A 43 13.13 -15.88 9.18
C GLY A 43 11.79 -16.60 9.02
N TYR A 44 11.39 -17.42 9.99
CA TYR A 44 10.09 -18.11 9.98
C TYR A 44 8.90 -17.17 10.22
N LEU A 45 9.05 -16.17 11.10
CA LEU A 45 8.03 -15.14 11.33
C LEU A 45 7.86 -14.22 10.11
N PHE A 46 8.94 -13.86 9.42
CA PHE A 46 8.88 -13.02 8.21
C PHE A 46 8.53 -13.81 6.94
N SER A 47 8.82 -15.11 6.87
CA SER A 47 8.46 -15.99 5.74
C SER A 47 6.94 -16.20 5.58
N GLY A 48 6.15 -15.94 6.63
CA GLY A 48 4.69 -15.97 6.60
C GLY A 48 4.02 -14.66 6.14
N VAL A 49 4.74 -13.54 6.07
CA VAL A 49 4.20 -12.23 5.61
C VAL A 49 4.27 -12.14 4.09
N GLY A 50 3.60 -13.06 3.42
CA GLY A 50 3.59 -13.13 1.96
C GLY A 50 2.44 -13.93 1.37
N LYS A 51 1.42 -14.28 2.15
CA LYS A 51 0.30 -15.10 1.66
C LYS A 51 -0.97 -15.04 2.51
N ASN A 52 -1.39 -13.84 2.92
CA ASN A 52 -2.79 -13.55 3.20
C ASN A 52 -3.05 -12.04 3.05
N SER A 53 -3.58 -11.72 1.88
CA SER A 53 -4.25 -10.48 1.51
C SER A 53 -5.45 -10.23 2.44
N GLY A 54 -5.26 -9.40 3.46
CA GLY A 54 -6.32 -9.08 4.41
C GLY A 54 -5.96 -7.93 5.34
N GLY A 55 -5.90 -6.71 4.79
CA GLY A 55 -6.15 -5.48 5.56
C GLY A 55 -4.95 -4.78 6.19
N LEU A 56 -4.86 -3.48 5.86
CA LEU A 56 -4.11 -2.41 6.53
C LEU A 56 -2.58 -2.35 6.31
N GLY A 57 -2.26 -1.87 5.11
CA GLY A 57 -1.06 -1.10 4.83
C GLY A 57 -1.35 -0.22 3.62
N SER A 58 -1.74 1.04 3.85
CA SER A 58 -2.03 2.04 2.83
C SER A 58 -0.79 2.28 1.99
N ASN A 59 -0.67 1.55 0.89
CA ASN A 59 0.07 2.00 -0.28
C ASN A 59 -1.02 2.32 -1.31
N SER A 60 -1.19 3.60 -1.63
CA SER A 60 -2.05 4.12 -2.70
C SER A 60 -1.49 3.64 -4.04
N GLU A 61 -1.54 2.33 -4.28
CA GLU A 61 -1.43 1.76 -5.60
C GLU A 61 -2.78 1.98 -6.28
N ASN A 62 -2.76 2.75 -7.37
CA ASN A 62 -3.90 2.96 -8.27
C ASN A 62 -4.39 1.59 -8.80
N THR A 63 -5.16 0.87 -7.99
CA THR A 63 -5.70 -0.43 -8.36
C THR A 63 -6.88 -0.19 -9.29
N ILE A 64 -6.84 -0.78 -10.48
CA ILE A 64 -7.95 -0.73 -11.44
C ILE A 64 -8.94 -1.83 -11.07
N ILE A 65 -10.18 -1.45 -10.74
CA ILE A 65 -11.31 -2.35 -10.53
C ILE A 65 -12.02 -2.51 -11.86
N VAL A 66 -12.36 -3.74 -12.24
CA VAL A 66 -13.26 -4.04 -13.36
C VAL A 66 -14.20 -5.16 -12.92
N SER A 67 -15.49 -4.86 -12.85
CA SER A 67 -16.56 -5.80 -12.48
C SER A 67 -17.85 -5.46 -13.23
N LYS A 68 -18.89 -6.30 -13.11
CA LYS A 68 -20.21 -6.06 -13.75
C LYS A 68 -20.81 -4.69 -13.35
N ASN A 69 -20.53 -4.24 -12.12
CA ASN A 69 -21.20 -3.10 -11.51
C ASN A 69 -20.27 -1.94 -11.14
N GLU A 70 -18.96 -2.07 -11.33
CA GLU A 70 -17.97 -1.06 -10.95
C GLU A 70 -16.75 -1.18 -11.85
N ALA A 71 -16.24 -0.04 -12.33
CA ALA A 71 -15.04 0.02 -13.13
C ALA A 71 -14.24 1.31 -12.87
N GLY A 72 -12.91 1.24 -12.90
CA GLY A 72 -12.01 2.39 -12.80
C GLY A 72 -11.01 2.33 -11.65
N ILE A 73 -10.41 3.47 -11.31
CA ILE A 73 -9.37 3.57 -10.26
C ILE A 73 -10.01 3.51 -8.86
N SER A 74 -9.50 2.63 -8.00
CA SER A 74 -10.03 2.38 -6.64
C SER A 74 -9.88 3.56 -5.68
N ASP A 75 -8.89 4.41 -5.91
CA ASP A 75 -8.54 5.50 -4.99
C ASP A 75 -9.47 6.70 -5.19
N GLU A 76 -10.57 6.69 -4.45
CA GLU A 76 -11.59 7.75 -4.50
C GLU A 76 -11.08 9.12 -4.02
N SER A 77 -10.00 9.15 -3.23
CA SER A 77 -9.46 10.39 -2.66
C SER A 77 -8.82 11.31 -3.71
N LYS A 78 -8.52 10.78 -4.90
CA LYS A 78 -7.91 11.53 -6.00
C LYS A 78 -8.92 12.29 -6.87
N PHE A 79 -10.21 12.03 -6.70
CA PHE A 79 -11.24 12.65 -7.55
C PHE A 79 -11.81 13.91 -6.89
N SER A 80 -11.84 15.00 -7.65
CA SER A 80 -12.38 16.28 -7.19
C SER A 80 -13.91 16.36 -7.33
N THR A 81 -14.49 15.53 -8.20
CA THR A 81 -15.90 15.56 -8.56
C THR A 81 -16.52 14.19 -8.42
N THR A 82 -17.66 14.15 -7.73
CA THR A 82 -18.51 12.96 -7.63
C THR A 82 -19.94 13.36 -7.95
N THR A 83 -20.61 12.59 -8.80
CA THR A 83 -22.03 12.83 -9.09
C THR A 83 -22.74 11.56 -9.52
N GLU A 84 -24.07 11.61 -9.50
CA GLU A 84 -24.94 10.49 -9.81
C GLU A 84 -26.03 10.90 -10.82
N GLY A 85 -26.51 9.91 -11.57
CA GLY A 85 -27.59 10.07 -12.53
C GLY A 85 -27.83 8.80 -13.34
N VAL A 86 -28.76 8.87 -14.28
CA VAL A 86 -28.94 7.81 -15.29
C VAL A 86 -27.97 8.05 -16.43
N LEU A 87 -27.16 7.06 -16.77
CA LEU A 87 -26.19 7.19 -17.85
C LEU A 87 -26.87 6.98 -19.21
N GLU A 88 -26.77 7.97 -20.08
CA GLU A 88 -27.28 7.91 -21.45
C GLU A 88 -26.16 8.20 -22.47
N GLU A 89 -26.32 7.65 -23.67
CA GLU A 89 -25.44 7.95 -24.79
C GLU A 89 -25.66 9.36 -25.32
N GLY A 90 -24.57 10.01 -25.72
CA GLY A 90 -24.60 11.30 -26.39
C GLY A 90 -23.84 12.40 -25.65
N GLY A 91 -23.19 13.26 -26.43
CA GLY A 91 -22.52 14.47 -26.00
C GLY A 91 -23.27 15.74 -26.43
N ILE A 92 -22.65 16.91 -26.23
CA ILE A 92 -23.16 18.19 -26.70
C ILE A 92 -22.13 18.90 -27.58
N GLY A 93 -22.51 19.25 -28.81
CA GLY A 93 -21.67 20.07 -29.69
C GLY A 93 -20.29 19.47 -30.00
N GLY A 94 -20.17 18.14 -29.98
CA GLY A 94 -18.91 17.42 -30.17
C GLY A 94 -18.08 17.21 -28.89
N GLU A 95 -18.61 17.58 -27.72
CA GLU A 95 -17.98 17.37 -26.42
C GLU A 95 -18.70 16.29 -25.60
N GLY A 96 -17.92 15.40 -24.99
CA GLY A 96 -18.42 14.22 -24.29
C GLY A 96 -18.96 13.15 -25.25
N THR A 97 -18.99 11.91 -24.78
CA THR A 97 -19.56 10.76 -25.52
C THR A 97 -20.81 10.21 -24.84
N TYR A 98 -20.98 10.50 -23.54
CA TYR A 98 -22.13 10.13 -22.72
C TYR A 98 -22.55 11.32 -21.86
N HIS A 99 -23.71 11.23 -21.23
CA HIS A 99 -24.12 12.19 -20.22
C HIS A 99 -24.93 11.53 -19.10
N LEU A 100 -24.92 12.17 -17.93
CA LEU A 100 -25.81 11.82 -16.84
C LEU A 100 -27.07 12.67 -16.92
N VAL A 101 -28.20 12.00 -17.06
CA VAL A 101 -29.51 12.62 -16.91
C VAL A 101 -29.77 12.85 -15.43
N ARG A 102 -29.85 14.13 -15.06
CA ARG A 102 -30.10 14.63 -13.71
C ARG A 102 -31.26 15.61 -13.74
N GLY A 103 -32.21 15.44 -12.82
CA GLY A 103 -33.34 16.36 -12.67
C GLY A 103 -34.23 16.46 -13.91
N ASN A 104 -34.82 17.64 -14.12
CA ASN A 104 -35.94 17.84 -15.03
C ASN A 104 -35.54 18.49 -16.38
N GLY A 105 -34.28 18.42 -16.81
CA GLY A 105 -33.93 18.84 -18.16
C GLY A 105 -32.43 18.94 -18.51
N PRO A 106 -32.11 19.20 -19.80
CA PRO A 106 -30.74 19.12 -20.34
C PRO A 106 -29.73 20.11 -19.76
N SER A 107 -30.21 21.20 -19.15
CA SER A 107 -29.35 22.19 -18.50
C SER A 107 -28.67 21.66 -17.24
N GLN A 108 -29.14 20.54 -16.69
CA GLN A 108 -28.59 19.91 -15.49
C GLN A 108 -27.76 18.66 -15.82
N TYR A 109 -27.60 18.32 -17.09
CA TYR A 109 -26.84 17.15 -17.51
C TYR A 109 -25.35 17.34 -17.25
N ALA A 110 -24.70 16.28 -16.79
CA ALA A 110 -23.25 16.20 -16.71
C ALA A 110 -22.76 15.43 -17.93
N TYR A 111 -22.07 16.10 -18.85
CA TYR A 111 -21.46 15.42 -20.01
C TYR A 111 -20.18 14.74 -19.57
N LEU A 112 -19.91 13.58 -20.15
CA LEU A 112 -18.85 12.69 -19.70
C LEU A 112 -17.89 12.37 -20.85
N THR A 113 -16.61 12.36 -20.53
CA THR A 113 -15.55 11.72 -21.32
C THR A 113 -14.86 10.69 -20.42
N SER A 114 -14.29 9.64 -20.99
CA SER A 114 -13.44 8.72 -20.24
C SER A 114 -12.35 8.14 -21.11
N SER A 115 -11.14 8.05 -20.55
CA SER A 115 -10.00 7.36 -21.18
C SER A 115 -9.69 6.00 -20.53
N VAL A 116 -10.29 5.72 -19.36
CA VAL A 116 -9.92 4.57 -18.51
C VAL A 116 -11.08 3.59 -18.37
N VAL A 117 -12.32 4.07 -18.43
CA VAL A 117 -13.52 3.29 -18.18
C VAL A 117 -14.36 3.20 -19.44
N ASP A 118 -14.76 1.98 -19.81
CA ASP A 118 -15.80 1.79 -20.82
C ASP A 118 -17.16 2.13 -20.21
N LEU A 119 -17.70 3.29 -20.57
CA LEU A 119 -19.00 3.77 -20.10
C LEU A 119 -20.18 3.06 -20.80
N GLY A 120 -19.96 2.46 -21.97
CA GLY A 120 -21.02 1.86 -22.79
C GLY A 120 -21.74 0.71 -22.07
N VAL A 121 -21.00 -0.08 -21.28
CA VAL A 121 -21.57 -1.22 -20.53
C VAL A 121 -22.49 -0.82 -19.36
N PHE A 122 -22.54 0.49 -19.05
CA PHE A 122 -23.33 1.06 -17.98
C PHE A 122 -24.50 1.92 -18.47
N VAL A 123 -24.67 2.07 -19.79
CA VAL A 123 -25.78 2.85 -20.38
C VAL A 123 -27.13 2.30 -19.93
N GLY A 124 -28.06 3.20 -19.63
CA GLY A 124 -29.39 2.90 -19.12
C GLY A 124 -29.43 2.55 -17.63
N LYS A 125 -28.27 2.48 -16.94
CA LYS A 125 -28.20 2.23 -15.50
C LYS A 125 -28.09 3.54 -14.72
N LYS A 126 -28.61 3.52 -13.49
CA LYS A 126 -28.34 4.56 -12.51
C LYS A 126 -26.96 4.34 -11.90
N VAL A 127 -26.07 5.29 -12.09
CA VAL A 127 -24.67 5.18 -11.72
C VAL A 127 -24.21 6.38 -10.91
N GLN A 128 -23.20 6.14 -10.09
CA GLN A 128 -22.37 7.15 -9.48
C GLN A 128 -21.02 7.15 -10.20
N ILE A 129 -20.54 8.33 -10.57
CA ILE A 129 -19.24 8.51 -11.22
C ILE A 129 -18.33 9.36 -10.33
N TRP A 130 -17.04 9.10 -10.45
CA TRP A 130 -15.99 9.93 -9.88
C TRP A 130 -15.01 10.32 -10.97
N GLY A 131 -14.53 11.55 -10.90
CA GLY A 131 -13.64 12.10 -11.89
C GLY A 131 -13.24 13.53 -11.60
N GLU A 132 -12.84 14.22 -12.65
CA GLU A 132 -12.44 15.62 -12.61
C GLU A 132 -13.35 16.45 -13.51
N THR A 133 -13.86 17.56 -12.97
CA THR A 133 -14.56 18.54 -13.78
C THR A 133 -13.56 19.25 -14.68
N VAL A 134 -13.82 19.24 -15.98
CA VAL A 134 -12.99 19.89 -17.01
C VAL A 134 -13.80 20.99 -17.70
N SER A 135 -13.11 21.98 -18.26
CA SER A 135 -13.77 23.07 -18.98
C SER A 135 -14.24 22.62 -20.36
N GLY A 136 -15.55 22.66 -20.60
CA GLY A 136 -16.15 22.50 -21.94
C GLY A 136 -16.32 23.85 -22.64
N LYS A 137 -16.25 23.87 -23.97
CA LYS A 137 -16.61 25.03 -24.80
C LYS A 137 -18.11 25.13 -25.02
N LYS A 138 -18.81 23.99 -24.99
CA LYS A 138 -20.25 23.84 -25.23
C LYS A 138 -20.96 23.19 -24.05
N ALA A 139 -20.32 22.19 -23.43
CA ALA A 139 -20.84 21.58 -22.22
C ALA A 139 -20.70 22.55 -21.04
N GLY A 140 -21.83 22.90 -20.41
CA GLY A 140 -21.83 23.68 -19.17
C GLY A 140 -21.20 22.91 -18.01
N TRP A 141 -21.24 21.59 -18.06
CA TRP A 141 -20.57 20.70 -17.13
C TRP A 141 -20.04 19.47 -17.86
N LEU A 142 -18.71 19.34 -17.89
CA LEU A 142 -17.99 18.23 -18.52
C LEU A 142 -17.10 17.57 -17.46
N ILE A 143 -17.13 16.25 -17.39
CA ILE A 143 -16.39 15.47 -16.40
C ILE A 143 -15.57 14.40 -17.12
N ASP A 144 -14.27 14.32 -16.79
CA ASP A 144 -13.43 13.19 -17.17
C ASP A 144 -13.56 12.08 -16.11
N VAL A 145 -14.20 10.98 -16.50
CA VAL A 145 -14.58 9.88 -15.61
C VAL A 145 -13.42 8.92 -15.45
N SER A 146 -13.01 8.74 -14.19
CA SER A 146 -11.96 7.80 -13.79
C SER A 146 -12.50 6.58 -13.04
N LYS A 147 -13.73 6.67 -12.51
CA LYS A 147 -14.43 5.58 -11.83
C LYS A 147 -15.94 5.67 -12.03
N ILE A 148 -16.60 4.52 -12.19
CA ILE A 148 -18.06 4.39 -12.26
C ILE A 148 -18.53 3.22 -11.39
N LYS A 149 -19.70 3.37 -10.78
CA LYS A 149 -20.37 2.33 -9.99
C LYS A 149 -21.88 2.38 -10.20
N VAL A 150 -22.50 1.22 -10.36
CA VAL A 150 -23.95 1.08 -10.45
C VAL A 150 -24.57 1.19 -9.06
N MET A 151 -25.57 2.07 -8.93
CA MET A 151 -26.22 2.39 -7.65
C MET A 151 -27.47 1.56 -7.38
N GLU A 152 -28.22 1.22 -8.43
CA GLU A 152 -29.36 0.32 -8.33
C GLU A 152 -29.01 -0.97 -9.08
N GLY A 153 -28.87 -2.06 -8.30
CA GLY A 153 -28.72 -3.40 -8.84
C GLY A 153 -30.02 -3.82 -9.51
N GLU A 154 -29.86 -4.44 -10.68
CA GLU A 154 -30.89 -5.22 -11.37
C GLU A 154 -31.66 -6.15 -10.41
#